data_AF-A0A3E0VH41-F1
#
_entry.id   AF-A0A3E0VH41-F1
#
_cell.length_a   1.000
_cell.length_b   1.000
_cell.length_c   1.000
_cell.angle_alpha   90.00
_cell.angle_beta   90.00
_cell.angle_gamma   90.00
#
_symmetry.space_group_name_H-M   'P 1'
#
loop_
_entity.id
_entity.type
_entity.pdbx_description
1 polymer ?
#
loop_
_entity_poly.entity_id
_entity_poly.type
_entity_poly.pdbx_seq_one_letter_code
_entity_poly.pdbx_strand_id
1 'polypeptide(L)'
;MPSFTAVRRRAAALVAVATLVMLWMIGSPTSSALAVTATASASESAPTPCPATSSAAHCDADTDRIADQLERQLCGTATCATGAEDSDGDGIPDWVEVTACGTITCADPTADADGNGIPDYISEVICGSKTCTDGLETLNPHGVPQWISVLICGDTTCATGTEDLNGDGIPDAQQLLKRYLDLKAAREAAEAARLRALAHTGLTVVLPIGAGLGVAAGGMALLLAWRRRRLADQGDQSDHADELTRPFTEAGE
;
A
#
# COMPACT_ATOMS: atom_id res chain seq x y z
N MET A 1 11.92 53.30 15.21
CA MET A 1 11.26 54.22 16.16
C MET A 1 9.95 53.58 16.59
N PRO A 2 9.83 53.14 17.85
CA PRO A 2 8.65 52.49 18.41
C PRO A 2 7.74 53.49 19.12
N SER A 3 6.44 53.21 19.21
CA SER A 3 5.52 53.91 20.12
C SER A 3 4.60 52.91 20.82
N PHE A 4 4.93 52.67 22.09
CA PHE A 4 4.12 52.00 23.11
C PHE A 4 3.11 52.99 23.71
N THR A 5 1.89 52.53 24.00
CA THR A 5 1.02 52.93 25.14
C THR A 5 -0.20 52.00 25.14
N ALA A 6 -0.32 50.96 25.98
CA ALA A 6 -0.62 50.95 27.42
C ALA A 6 -1.98 51.55 27.81
N VAL A 7 -3.00 50.71 28.07
CA VAL A 7 -4.12 51.06 28.97
C VAL A 7 -4.31 49.95 30.01
N ARG A 8 -4.61 50.41 31.22
CA ARG A 8 -4.33 49.83 32.55
C ARG A 8 -5.33 48.76 33.01
N ARG A 9 -4.81 47.88 33.88
CA ARG A 9 -5.52 47.11 34.91
C ARG A 9 -6.19 48.04 35.94
N ARG A 10 -7.28 47.56 36.59
CA ARG A 10 -7.43 47.32 38.05
C ARG A 10 -8.92 47.17 38.44
N ALA A 11 -9.26 46.06 39.12
CA ALA A 11 -9.74 46.00 40.52
C ALA A 11 -11.24 46.33 40.67
N ALA A 12 -12.06 45.80 41.58
CA ALA A 12 -12.02 44.76 42.60
C ALA A 12 -13.48 44.60 43.09
N ALA A 13 -13.89 43.46 43.61
CA ALA A 13 -14.96 43.38 44.60
C ALA A 13 -14.91 42.03 45.34
N LEU A 14 -14.17 42.03 46.44
CA LEU A 14 -14.31 41.11 47.56
C LEU A 14 -15.49 41.57 48.42
N VAL A 15 -16.42 40.69 48.77
CA VAL A 15 -17.18 40.79 50.03
C VAL A 15 -17.29 39.39 50.63
N ALA A 16 -16.69 39.29 51.82
CA ALA A 16 -16.68 38.14 52.71
C ALA A 16 -17.97 38.03 53.52
N VAL A 17 -18.35 36.82 53.94
CA VAL A 17 -18.97 36.59 55.25
C VAL A 17 -18.46 35.24 55.78
N ALA A 18 -17.72 35.31 56.88
CA ALA A 18 -17.35 34.19 57.73
C ALA A 18 -18.17 34.29 59.02
N THR A 19 -18.72 33.17 59.50
CA THR A 19 -19.06 32.96 60.92
C THR A 19 -18.86 31.49 61.31
N LEU A 20 -18.64 31.31 62.61
CA LEU A 20 -17.80 30.33 63.30
C LEU A 20 -18.63 29.19 63.95
N VAL A 21 -18.06 27.97 63.95
CA VAL A 21 -17.91 27.00 65.07
C VAL A 21 -19.14 26.55 65.88
N MET A 22 -19.39 25.23 65.90
CA MET A 22 -19.45 24.51 67.18
C MET A 22 -19.14 23.00 67.05
N LEU A 23 -18.27 22.58 67.97
CA LEU A 23 -17.75 21.27 68.32
C LEU A 23 -18.85 20.30 68.80
N TRP A 24 -18.89 19.06 68.30
CA TRP A 24 -19.48 17.92 69.03
C TRP A 24 -18.67 16.64 68.74
N MET A 25 -17.92 16.21 69.77
CA MET A 25 -17.44 14.85 69.93
C MET A 25 -18.60 13.97 70.38
N ILE A 26 -18.72 12.73 69.89
CA ILE A 26 -19.02 11.49 70.64
C ILE A 26 -19.05 10.33 69.62
N GLY A 27 -18.25 9.28 69.90
CA GLY A 27 -18.66 7.89 69.69
C GLY A 27 -18.20 7.19 68.40
N SER A 28 -17.09 6.46 68.48
CA SER A 28 -16.87 5.25 67.67
C SER A 28 -17.86 4.15 68.10
N PRO A 29 -18.18 3.19 67.21
CA PRO A 29 -17.50 1.92 67.40
C PRO A 29 -16.95 1.31 66.11
N THR A 30 -15.85 0.60 66.31
CA THR A 30 -15.20 -0.37 65.45
C THR A 30 -16.17 -1.44 64.95
N SER A 31 -16.23 -1.62 63.63
CA SER A 31 -16.69 -2.87 63.01
C SER A 31 -15.51 -3.51 62.29
N SER A 32 -14.92 -4.48 62.98
CA SER A 32 -14.11 -5.55 62.39
C SER A 32 -15.00 -6.50 61.59
N ALA A 33 -14.38 -7.30 60.71
CA ALA A 33 -14.91 -8.44 59.94
C ALA A 33 -15.40 -8.09 58.52
N LEU A 34 -14.98 -8.73 57.42
CA LEU A 34 -14.11 -9.87 57.18
C LEU A 34 -13.29 -9.61 55.91
N ALA A 35 -11.98 -9.87 55.95
CA ALA A 35 -11.24 -10.16 54.74
C ALA A 35 -11.68 -11.55 54.26
N VAL A 36 -12.52 -11.60 53.22
CA VAL A 36 -12.68 -12.81 52.43
C VAL A 36 -11.37 -13.00 51.69
N THR A 37 -10.47 -13.80 52.25
CA THR A 37 -9.43 -14.44 51.46
C THR A 37 -10.14 -15.40 50.51
N ALA A 38 -10.49 -14.89 49.33
CA ALA A 38 -10.72 -15.73 48.18
C ALA A 38 -9.35 -16.37 47.88
N THR A 39 -9.14 -17.58 48.39
CA THR A 39 -8.22 -18.51 47.76
C THR A 39 -8.77 -18.72 46.36
N ALA A 40 -8.26 -17.95 45.41
CA ALA A 40 -8.32 -18.32 44.01
C ALA A 40 -7.58 -19.65 43.93
N SER A 41 -8.35 -20.74 43.98
CA SER A 41 -7.90 -21.98 43.38
C SER A 41 -7.63 -21.62 41.94
N ALA A 42 -6.36 -21.52 41.58
CA ALA A 42 -5.93 -21.75 40.22
C ALA A 42 -6.34 -23.20 39.91
N SER A 43 -7.59 -23.36 39.48
CA SER A 43 -7.95 -24.49 38.65
C SER A 43 -7.15 -24.27 37.39
N GLU A 44 -6.04 -24.99 37.26
CA GLU A 44 -5.46 -25.28 35.96
C GLU A 44 -6.62 -25.85 35.12
N SER A 45 -7.21 -25.00 34.29
CA SER A 45 -8.31 -25.38 33.41
C SER A 45 -7.73 -26.41 32.46
N ALA A 46 -8.06 -27.69 32.67
CA ALA A 46 -7.74 -28.72 31.70
C ALA A 46 -8.26 -28.25 30.33
N PRO A 47 -7.49 -28.44 29.24
CA PRO A 47 -7.91 -28.03 27.91
C PRO A 47 -9.26 -28.67 27.62
N THR A 48 -10.26 -27.83 27.35
CA THR A 48 -11.61 -28.32 27.07
C THR A 48 -11.53 -29.09 25.75
N PRO A 49 -11.81 -30.40 25.73
CA PRO A 49 -11.71 -31.16 24.50
C PRO A 49 -12.72 -30.64 23.49
N CYS A 50 -12.23 -30.39 22.28
CA CYS A 50 -13.00 -29.93 21.15
C CYS A 50 -14.29 -30.73 20.92
N PRO A 51 -15.44 -30.06 20.69
CA PRO A 51 -16.63 -30.75 20.24
C PRO A 51 -16.38 -31.37 18.85
N ALA A 52 -16.85 -32.61 18.65
CA ALA A 52 -16.66 -33.40 17.41
C ALA A 52 -17.50 -32.90 16.20
N THR A 53 -17.67 -31.59 16.06
CA THR A 53 -18.39 -30.91 14.97
C THR A 53 -17.43 -30.14 14.06
N SER A 54 -17.92 -29.63 12.93
CA SER A 54 -17.19 -28.86 11.90
C SER A 54 -16.39 -27.64 12.40
N SER A 55 -16.51 -27.27 13.68
CA SER A 55 -15.66 -26.30 14.37
C SER A 55 -14.32 -26.85 14.85
N ALA A 56 -14.06 -28.16 14.73
CA ALA A 56 -12.80 -28.78 15.15
C ALA A 56 -11.56 -28.25 14.40
N ALA A 57 -11.75 -27.69 13.20
CA ALA A 57 -10.70 -27.00 12.45
C ALA A 57 -10.32 -25.62 13.03
N HIS A 58 -11.19 -25.04 13.87
CA HIS A 58 -10.97 -23.76 14.59
C HIS A 58 -10.81 -23.99 16.09
N CYS A 59 -10.50 -25.22 16.49
CA CYS A 59 -10.12 -25.47 17.87
C CYS A 59 -8.81 -24.81 18.18
N ASP A 60 -8.75 -24.18 19.35
CA ASP A 60 -7.60 -23.48 19.90
C ASP A 60 -7.67 -23.70 21.42
N ALA A 61 -6.97 -24.73 21.89
CA ALA A 61 -7.12 -25.28 23.24
C ALA A 61 -6.47 -24.42 24.33
N ASP A 62 -5.41 -23.69 24.01
CA ASP A 62 -4.72 -22.75 24.90
C ASP A 62 -4.98 -21.28 24.58
N THR A 63 -5.85 -21.00 23.60
CA THR A 63 -6.35 -19.66 23.26
C THR A 63 -5.27 -18.70 22.77
N ASP A 64 -4.25 -19.23 22.10
CA ASP A 64 -3.13 -18.48 21.57
C ASP A 64 -3.34 -18.01 20.10
N ARG A 65 -4.50 -18.34 19.52
CA ARG A 65 -4.95 -18.11 18.13
C ARG A 65 -4.39 -19.07 17.09
N ILE A 66 -3.55 -20.02 17.48
CA ILE A 66 -3.06 -21.07 16.60
C ILE A 66 -3.99 -22.26 16.75
N ALA A 67 -4.54 -22.73 15.63
CA ALA A 67 -5.48 -23.84 15.71
C ALA A 67 -4.77 -25.14 16.12
N ASP A 68 -5.38 -25.97 16.97
CA ASP A 68 -4.85 -27.25 17.45
C ASP A 68 -4.30 -28.14 16.31
N GLN A 69 -4.95 -28.09 15.14
CA GLN A 69 -4.52 -28.87 13.97
C GLN A 69 -3.18 -28.37 13.43
N LEU A 70 -3.00 -27.05 13.39
CA LEU A 70 -1.78 -26.39 12.95
C LEU A 70 -0.66 -26.67 13.95
N GLU A 71 -0.91 -26.59 15.25
CA GLU A 71 0.09 -26.92 16.27
C GLU A 71 0.54 -28.39 16.21
N ARG A 72 -0.41 -29.32 16.00
CA ARG A 72 -0.06 -30.73 15.81
C ARG A 72 0.81 -30.94 14.57
N GLN A 73 0.67 -30.11 13.54
CA GLN A 73 1.53 -30.14 12.36
C GLN A 73 2.91 -29.52 12.64
N LEU A 74 2.97 -28.44 13.43
CA LEU A 74 4.20 -27.71 13.74
C LEU A 74 5.08 -28.45 14.75
N CYS A 75 4.50 -28.86 15.88
CA CYS A 75 5.25 -29.32 17.06
C CYS A 75 4.67 -30.58 17.72
N GLY A 76 3.53 -31.10 17.24
CA GLY A 76 3.05 -32.45 17.55
C GLY A 76 2.02 -32.55 18.69
N THR A 77 1.79 -31.47 19.46
CA THR A 77 0.69 -31.38 20.43
C THR A 77 -0.24 -30.21 20.10
N ALA A 78 -1.29 -30.01 20.89
CA ALA A 78 -2.36 -29.03 20.63
C ALA A 78 -2.28 -27.78 21.52
N THR A 79 -1.08 -27.50 22.06
CA THR A 79 -0.77 -26.33 22.91
C THR A 79 0.76 -26.09 22.94
N CYS A 80 1.47 -26.44 21.86
CA CYS A 80 2.95 -26.42 21.85
C CYS A 80 3.56 -25.28 21.05
N ALA A 81 2.79 -24.67 20.15
CA ALA A 81 3.27 -23.46 19.49
C ALA A 81 3.10 -22.29 20.46
N THR A 82 3.92 -21.26 20.31
CA THR A 82 3.79 -20.00 21.08
C THR A 82 3.48 -18.82 20.18
N GLY A 83 3.52 -19.05 18.85
CA GLY A 83 3.36 -18.03 17.82
C GLY A 83 4.62 -17.23 17.54
N ALA A 84 5.72 -17.54 18.22
CA ALA A 84 7.01 -16.85 18.10
C ALA A 84 8.11 -17.73 17.48
N GLU A 85 7.80 -18.99 17.15
CA GLU A 85 8.71 -19.86 16.42
C GLU A 85 8.98 -19.28 15.03
N ASP A 86 10.26 -19.18 14.67
CA ASP A 86 10.76 -18.69 13.38
C ASP A 86 12.01 -19.51 13.06
N SER A 87 11.83 -20.56 12.28
CA SER A 87 12.81 -21.64 12.08
C SER A 87 13.94 -21.27 11.14
N ASP A 88 13.73 -20.38 10.18
CA ASP A 88 14.76 -19.89 9.27
C ASP A 88 15.26 -18.47 9.58
N GLY A 89 14.61 -17.78 10.51
CA GLY A 89 15.05 -16.49 11.04
C GLY A 89 14.79 -15.33 10.07
N ASP A 90 13.81 -15.47 9.19
CA ASP A 90 13.45 -14.44 8.21
C ASP A 90 12.48 -13.37 8.77
N GLY A 91 11.96 -13.60 9.98
CA GLY A 91 11.03 -12.72 10.68
C GLY A 91 9.56 -13.05 10.48
N ILE A 92 9.22 -14.12 9.75
CA ILE A 92 7.86 -14.64 9.60
C ILE A 92 7.69 -15.86 10.52
N PRO A 93 6.70 -15.87 11.43
CA PRO A 93 6.52 -17.02 12.31
C PRO A 93 6.12 -18.30 11.56
N ASP A 94 6.64 -19.46 11.99
CA ASP A 94 6.44 -20.78 11.37
C ASP A 94 4.95 -21.10 11.10
N TRP A 95 4.07 -20.72 12.03
CA TRP A 95 2.64 -20.99 11.90
C TRP A 95 1.98 -20.12 10.82
N VAL A 96 2.47 -18.89 10.62
CA VAL A 96 2.04 -17.99 9.54
C VAL A 96 2.48 -18.56 8.20
N GLU A 97 3.71 -19.08 8.12
CA GLU A 97 4.21 -19.70 6.90
C GLU A 97 3.45 -20.96 6.51
N VAL A 98 3.16 -21.84 7.47
CA VAL A 98 2.34 -23.03 7.21
C VAL A 98 0.93 -22.63 6.76
N THR A 99 0.38 -21.54 7.30
CA THR A 99 -0.91 -21.00 6.87
C THR A 99 -0.83 -20.43 5.44
N ALA A 100 0.26 -19.75 5.09
CA ALA A 100 0.44 -19.09 3.80
C ALA A 100 0.78 -20.07 2.66
N CYS A 101 1.70 -21.01 2.90
CA CYS A 101 2.30 -21.84 1.85
C CYS A 101 2.58 -23.29 2.24
N GLY A 102 2.27 -23.69 3.48
CA GLY A 102 2.19 -25.09 3.91
C GLY A 102 3.46 -25.70 4.52
N THR A 103 4.55 -24.94 4.60
CA THR A 103 5.80 -25.36 5.28
C THR A 103 6.33 -24.22 6.16
N ILE A 104 7.29 -24.53 7.03
CA ILE A 104 7.87 -23.62 8.05
C ILE A 104 9.10 -22.82 7.57
N THR A 105 9.28 -22.66 6.26
CA THR A 105 10.40 -21.90 5.65
C THR A 105 10.08 -21.52 4.18
N CYS A 106 8.81 -21.34 3.84
CA CYS A 106 8.39 -21.13 2.44
C CYS A 106 7.96 -19.70 2.12
N ALA A 107 7.70 -18.89 3.13
CA ALA A 107 7.41 -17.49 2.90
C ALA A 107 8.71 -16.74 2.59
N ASP A 108 8.58 -15.61 1.91
CA ASP A 108 9.67 -14.67 1.73
C ASP A 108 9.10 -13.29 2.06
N PRO A 109 9.64 -12.57 3.06
CA PRO A 109 9.10 -11.28 3.49
C PRO A 109 9.24 -10.20 2.41
N THR A 110 10.04 -10.45 1.37
CA THR A 110 10.32 -9.52 0.27
C THR A 110 9.61 -9.86 -1.04
N ALA A 111 8.99 -11.03 -1.14
CA ALA A 111 8.24 -11.42 -2.33
C ALA A 111 6.95 -10.60 -2.46
N ASP A 112 6.74 -9.95 -3.61
CA ASP A 112 5.58 -9.09 -3.91
C ASP A 112 5.27 -9.25 -5.41
N ALA A 113 4.42 -10.23 -5.75
CA ALA A 113 4.21 -10.71 -7.11
C ALA A 113 3.48 -9.70 -8.01
N ASP A 114 2.60 -8.87 -7.44
CA ASP A 114 1.87 -7.83 -8.18
C ASP A 114 2.49 -6.43 -8.03
N GLY A 115 3.47 -6.27 -7.14
CA GLY A 115 4.19 -5.02 -6.95
C GLY A 115 3.37 -3.97 -6.21
N ASN A 116 2.35 -4.36 -5.45
CA ASN A 116 1.48 -3.43 -4.73
C ASN A 116 2.09 -2.96 -3.40
N GLY A 117 3.14 -3.63 -2.91
CA GLY A 117 3.85 -3.32 -1.67
C GLY A 117 3.43 -4.14 -0.46
N ILE A 118 2.59 -5.16 -0.65
CA ILE A 118 2.19 -6.14 0.37
C ILE A 118 2.88 -7.47 0.03
N PRO A 119 3.59 -8.10 0.98
CA PRO A 119 4.22 -9.38 0.74
C PRO A 119 3.24 -10.51 0.34
N ASP A 120 3.69 -11.41 -0.55
CA ASP A 120 2.93 -12.54 -1.08
C ASP A 120 2.28 -13.40 0.02
N TYR A 121 3.04 -13.70 1.08
CA TYR A 121 2.56 -14.56 2.17
C TYR A 121 1.34 -13.96 2.89
N ILE A 122 1.28 -12.62 2.99
CA ILE A 122 0.14 -11.92 3.60
C ILE A 122 -1.09 -12.07 2.71
N SER A 123 -0.94 -11.92 1.40
CA SER A 123 -2.03 -12.13 0.43
C SER A 123 -2.54 -13.57 0.49
N GLU A 124 -1.64 -14.55 0.56
CA GLU A 124 -2.00 -15.97 0.72
C GLU A 124 -2.80 -16.23 2.00
N VAL A 125 -2.41 -15.64 3.15
CA VAL A 125 -3.18 -15.76 4.41
C VAL A 125 -4.58 -15.13 4.29
N ILE A 126 -4.71 -14.02 3.56
CA ILE A 126 -5.99 -13.30 3.44
C ILE A 126 -6.98 -14.03 2.53
N CYS A 127 -6.51 -14.63 1.43
CA CYS A 127 -7.41 -15.08 0.36
C CYS A 127 -6.95 -16.34 -0.41
N GLY A 128 -5.75 -16.87 -0.12
CA GLY A 128 -5.16 -18.01 -0.85
C GLY A 128 -4.63 -17.68 -2.26
N SER A 129 -4.21 -16.44 -2.50
CA SER A 129 -3.49 -16.06 -3.72
C SER A 129 -2.58 -14.87 -3.50
N LYS A 130 -1.37 -14.92 -4.05
CA LYS A 130 -0.34 -13.86 -4.02
C LYS A 130 -0.81 -12.45 -4.43
N THR A 131 -1.84 -12.34 -5.29
CA THR A 131 -2.21 -11.07 -5.95
C THR A 131 -3.67 -10.65 -5.75
N CYS A 132 -4.33 -11.14 -4.69
CA CYS A 132 -5.78 -10.94 -4.53
C CYS A 132 -6.19 -9.66 -3.80
N THR A 133 -5.26 -9.00 -3.10
CA THR A 133 -5.53 -7.90 -2.19
C THR A 133 -4.65 -6.72 -2.56
N ASP A 134 -5.23 -5.52 -2.59
CA ASP A 134 -4.51 -4.26 -2.83
C ASP A 134 -4.26 -3.46 -1.52
N GLY A 135 -4.61 -4.07 -0.37
CA GLY A 135 -4.39 -3.53 0.97
C GLY A 135 -5.41 -2.52 1.49
N LEU A 136 -6.47 -2.18 0.74
CA LEU A 136 -7.41 -1.13 1.16
C LEU A 136 -8.85 -1.62 1.36
N GLU A 137 -9.20 -2.79 0.83
CA GLU A 137 -10.60 -3.20 0.72
C GLU A 137 -11.10 -4.08 1.87
N THR A 138 -10.20 -4.71 2.63
CA THR A 138 -10.59 -5.66 3.70
C THR A 138 -10.12 -5.17 5.06
N LEU A 139 -11.09 -4.71 5.87
CA LEU A 139 -10.87 -4.39 7.28
C LEU A 139 -11.26 -5.57 8.15
N ASN A 140 -10.52 -5.76 9.23
CA ASN A 140 -10.89 -6.66 10.29
C ASN A 140 -12.02 -6.07 11.17
N PRO A 141 -12.55 -6.82 12.16
CA PRO A 141 -13.63 -6.33 13.03
C PRO A 141 -13.30 -5.07 13.84
N HIS A 142 -12.02 -4.73 13.99
CA HIS A 142 -11.55 -3.54 14.68
C HIS A 142 -11.30 -2.34 13.75
N GLY A 143 -11.53 -2.51 12.44
CA GLY A 143 -11.32 -1.45 11.46
C GLY A 143 -9.85 -1.30 11.02
N VAL A 144 -8.99 -2.28 11.32
CA VAL A 144 -7.61 -2.34 10.84
C VAL A 144 -7.56 -3.12 9.52
N PRO A 145 -6.82 -2.67 8.49
CA PRO A 145 -6.60 -3.45 7.28
C PRO A 145 -6.08 -4.85 7.60
N GLN A 146 -6.64 -5.89 6.99
CA GLN A 146 -6.26 -7.28 7.30
C GLN A 146 -4.77 -7.56 7.07
N TRP A 147 -4.16 -6.97 6.04
CA TRP A 147 -2.73 -7.13 5.78
C TRP A 147 -1.86 -6.57 6.92
N ILE A 148 -2.31 -5.49 7.57
CA ILE A 148 -1.66 -4.94 8.76
C ILE A 148 -1.85 -5.89 9.94
N SER A 149 -3.05 -6.47 10.09
CA SER A 149 -3.31 -7.45 11.13
C SER A 149 -2.36 -8.65 11.03
N VAL A 150 -2.24 -9.22 9.82
CA VAL A 150 -1.31 -10.34 9.56
C VAL A 150 0.13 -9.93 9.83
N LEU A 151 0.55 -8.71 9.45
CA LEU A 151 1.91 -8.25 9.72
C LEU A 151 2.20 -8.06 11.22
N ILE A 152 1.21 -7.60 12.00
CA ILE A 152 1.38 -7.34 13.44
C ILE A 152 1.39 -8.62 14.26
N CYS A 153 0.57 -9.62 13.91
CA CYS A 153 0.38 -10.79 14.76
C CYS A 153 0.26 -12.13 14.02
N GLY A 154 0.20 -12.15 12.70
CA GLY A 154 0.04 -13.37 11.90
C GLY A 154 -1.37 -13.73 11.44
N ASP A 155 -2.45 -13.15 12.01
CA ASP A 155 -3.83 -13.40 11.58
C ASP A 155 -4.59 -12.14 11.13
N THR A 156 -5.69 -12.35 10.39
CA THR A 156 -6.47 -11.28 9.76
C THR A 156 -7.37 -10.49 10.72
N THR A 157 -7.43 -10.85 12.01
CA THR A 157 -8.40 -10.32 12.97
C THR A 157 -7.82 -9.76 14.28
N CYS A 158 -6.61 -10.14 14.69
CA CYS A 158 -6.06 -9.76 15.99
C CYS A 158 -5.91 -8.25 16.22
N ALA A 159 -5.58 -7.47 15.19
CA ALA A 159 -5.05 -6.14 15.39
C ALA A 159 -6.19 -5.19 15.70
N THR A 160 -6.11 -4.55 16.84
CA THR A 160 -7.11 -3.60 17.33
C THR A 160 -6.90 -2.20 16.78
N GLY A 161 -5.69 -1.90 16.30
CA GLY A 161 -5.28 -0.59 15.80
C GLY A 161 -4.78 0.33 16.91
N THR A 162 -4.58 -0.20 18.11
CA THR A 162 -4.10 0.52 19.29
C THR A 162 -2.76 0.01 19.79
N GLU A 163 -2.22 -1.03 19.16
CA GLU A 163 -0.92 -1.61 19.46
C GLU A 163 0.18 -0.57 19.25
N ASP A 164 0.98 -0.34 20.28
CA ASP A 164 2.19 0.49 20.27
C ASP A 164 3.34 -0.37 20.79
N LEU A 165 3.86 -1.23 19.91
CA LEU A 165 4.86 -2.26 20.20
C LEU A 165 6.23 -1.65 20.53
N ASN A 166 6.51 -0.45 20.00
CA ASN A 166 7.79 0.23 20.23
C ASN A 166 7.72 1.29 21.34
N GLY A 167 6.53 1.62 21.85
CA GLY A 167 6.31 2.55 22.96
C GLY A 167 6.52 4.02 22.60
N ASP A 168 6.41 4.39 21.32
CA ASP A 168 6.61 5.76 20.84
C ASP A 168 5.36 6.67 20.97
N GLY A 169 4.24 6.09 21.40
CA GLY A 169 2.97 6.77 21.58
C GLY A 169 2.12 6.87 20.31
N ILE A 170 2.52 6.23 19.21
CA ILE A 170 1.78 6.16 17.95
C ILE A 170 1.50 4.70 17.60
N PRO A 171 0.22 4.31 17.44
CA PRO A 171 -0.10 2.93 17.11
C PRO A 171 0.55 2.43 15.82
N ASP A 172 1.18 1.24 15.84
CA ASP A 172 1.93 0.68 14.71
C ASP A 172 1.06 0.51 13.47
N ALA A 173 -0.20 0.08 13.65
CA ALA A 173 -1.14 -0.04 12.55
C ALA A 173 -1.33 1.29 11.79
N GLN A 174 -1.34 2.42 12.50
CA GLN A 174 -1.41 3.74 11.88
C GLN A 174 -0.11 4.11 11.16
N GLN A 175 1.04 3.78 11.74
CA GLN A 175 2.35 4.04 11.12
C GLN A 175 2.54 3.23 9.84
N LEU A 176 2.19 1.94 9.88
CA LEU A 176 2.23 1.02 8.75
C LEU A 176 1.30 1.49 7.62
N LEU A 177 0.04 1.81 7.92
CA LEU A 177 -0.90 2.31 6.93
C LEU A 177 -0.40 3.61 6.29
N LYS A 178 0.09 4.55 7.10
CA LYS A 178 0.64 5.81 6.59
C LYS A 178 1.83 5.55 5.65
N ARG A 179 2.76 4.70 6.06
CA ARG A 179 3.94 4.35 5.26
C ARG A 179 3.54 3.70 3.94
N TYR A 180 2.59 2.79 3.97
CA TYR A 180 2.04 2.14 2.78
C TYR A 180 1.45 3.15 1.80
N LEU A 181 0.56 4.04 2.26
CA LEU A 181 -0.06 5.06 1.43
C LEU A 181 0.95 6.05 0.85
N ASP A 182 1.95 6.46 1.62
CA ASP A 182 3.02 7.34 1.15
C ASP A 182 3.85 6.66 0.03
N LEU A 183 4.16 5.37 0.17
CA LEU A 183 4.89 4.59 -0.84
C LEU A 183 4.04 4.37 -2.09
N LYS A 184 2.75 4.03 -1.95
CA LYS A 184 1.80 3.87 -3.06
C LYS A 184 1.71 5.17 -3.87
N ALA A 185 1.47 6.30 -3.19
CA ALA A 185 1.42 7.61 -3.83
C ALA A 185 2.74 7.98 -4.53
N ALA A 186 3.89 7.62 -3.94
CA ALA A 186 5.20 7.85 -4.56
C ALA A 186 5.40 7.01 -5.84
N ARG A 187 4.97 5.74 -5.85
CA ARG A 187 5.03 4.86 -7.04
C ARG A 187 4.15 5.42 -8.16
N GLU A 188 2.91 5.78 -7.85
CA GLU A 188 1.98 6.39 -8.82
C GLU A 188 2.52 7.72 -9.37
N ALA A 189 3.09 8.57 -8.51
CA ALA A 189 3.71 9.82 -8.93
C ALA A 189 4.93 9.58 -9.85
N ALA A 190 5.75 8.58 -9.56
CA ALA A 190 6.91 8.22 -10.37
C ALA A 190 6.49 7.69 -11.75
N GLU A 191 5.46 6.84 -11.82
CA GLU A 191 4.91 6.37 -13.09
C GLU A 191 4.31 7.53 -13.90
N ALA A 192 3.52 8.39 -13.25
CA ALA A 192 2.96 9.55 -13.91
C ALA A 192 4.04 10.53 -14.38
N ALA A 193 5.17 10.66 -13.67
CA ALA A 193 6.32 11.44 -14.11
C ALA A 193 7.02 10.79 -15.32
N ARG A 194 7.18 9.45 -15.33
CA ARG A 194 7.71 8.70 -16.48
C ARG A 194 6.85 8.89 -17.73
N LEU A 195 5.53 8.78 -17.61
CA LEU A 195 4.59 9.00 -18.72
C LEU A 195 4.64 10.44 -19.23
N ARG A 196 4.72 11.44 -18.34
CA ARG A 196 4.92 12.84 -18.73
C ARG A 196 6.24 13.07 -19.46
N ALA A 197 7.32 12.43 -19.03
CA ALA A 197 8.62 12.52 -19.70
C ALA A 197 8.59 11.87 -21.10
N LEU A 198 7.94 10.72 -21.24
CA LEU A 198 7.70 10.06 -22.54
C LEU A 198 6.85 10.93 -23.46
N ALA A 199 5.79 11.55 -22.94
CA ALA A 199 4.95 12.47 -23.69
C ALA A 199 5.74 13.72 -24.14
N HIS A 200 6.56 14.28 -23.26
CA HIS A 200 7.39 15.44 -23.57
C HIS A 200 8.44 15.11 -24.64
N THR A 201 9.14 13.98 -24.53
CA THR A 201 10.12 13.56 -25.57
C THR A 201 9.45 13.25 -26.90
N GLY A 202 8.28 12.62 -26.87
CA GLY A 202 7.45 12.42 -28.05
C GLY A 202 7.10 13.74 -28.75
N LEU A 203 6.63 14.73 -27.98
CA LEU A 203 6.23 16.04 -28.49
C LEU A 203 7.41 16.90 -28.95
N THR A 204 8.51 16.93 -28.19
CA THR A 204 9.61 17.90 -28.39
C THR A 204 10.76 17.38 -29.22
N VAL A 205 10.89 16.06 -29.37
CA VAL A 205 11.99 15.45 -30.12
C VAL A 205 11.43 14.66 -31.30
N VAL A 206 10.59 13.66 -31.05
CA VAL A 206 10.18 12.71 -32.09
C VAL A 206 9.27 13.36 -33.13
N LEU A 207 8.25 14.09 -32.69
CA LEU A 207 7.28 14.74 -33.58
C LEU A 207 7.92 15.80 -34.50
N PRO A 208 8.76 16.75 -34.03
CA PRO A 208 9.38 17.74 -34.92
C PRO A 208 10.38 17.11 -35.89
N ILE A 209 11.13 16.07 -35.48
CA ILE A 209 12.00 15.33 -36.41
C ILE A 209 11.17 14.67 -37.50
N GLY A 210 10.08 13.99 -37.14
CA GLY A 210 9.15 13.38 -38.09
C GLY A 210 8.54 14.41 -39.05
N ALA A 211 8.09 15.56 -38.53
CA ALA A 211 7.57 16.64 -39.34
C ALA A 211 8.62 17.20 -40.31
N GLY A 212 9.86 17.42 -39.85
CA GLY A 212 10.97 17.87 -40.68
C GLY A 212 11.30 16.91 -41.81
N LEU A 213 11.38 15.60 -41.51
CA LEU A 213 11.60 14.56 -42.52
C LEU A 213 10.44 14.50 -43.54
N GLY A 214 9.20 14.64 -43.08
CA GLY A 214 8.03 14.68 -43.94
C GLY A 214 8.05 15.87 -44.91
N VAL A 215 8.38 17.06 -44.41
CA VAL A 215 8.53 18.27 -45.24
C VAL A 215 9.65 18.11 -46.27
N ALA A 216 10.81 17.59 -45.86
CA ALA A 216 11.93 17.37 -46.77
C ALA A 216 11.60 16.37 -47.89
N ALA A 217 10.94 15.26 -47.55
CA ALA A 217 10.50 14.25 -48.52
C ALA A 217 9.45 14.81 -49.49
N GLY A 218 8.44 15.53 -48.98
CA GLY A 218 7.42 16.18 -49.79
C GLY A 218 8.00 17.24 -50.73
N GLY A 219 8.92 18.07 -50.24
CA GLY A 219 9.63 19.06 -51.03
C GLY A 219 10.45 18.42 -52.15
N MET A 220 11.20 17.36 -51.86
CA MET A 220 11.95 16.59 -52.87
C MET A 220 11.03 16.00 -53.94
N ALA A 221 9.90 15.42 -53.54
CA ALA A 221 8.91 14.86 -54.47
C ALA A 221 8.34 15.93 -55.42
N LEU A 222 7.98 17.10 -54.89
CA LEU A 222 7.52 18.24 -55.68
C LEU A 222 8.59 18.74 -56.67
N LEU A 223 9.84 18.83 -56.23
CA LEU A 223 10.97 19.29 -57.06
C LEU A 223 11.24 18.31 -58.21
N LEU A 224 11.22 17.01 -57.93
CA LEU A 224 11.34 15.96 -58.94
C LEU A 224 10.15 15.99 -59.93
N ALA A 225 8.92 16.18 -59.44
CA ALA A 225 7.74 16.30 -60.30
C ALA A 225 7.82 17.54 -61.22
N TRP A 226 8.24 18.69 -60.67
CA TRP A 226 8.45 19.91 -61.44
C TRP A 226 9.56 19.74 -62.50
N ARG A 227 10.66 19.09 -62.13
CA ARG A 227 11.76 18.80 -63.06
C ARG A 227 11.30 17.90 -64.21
N ARG A 228 10.49 16.86 -63.94
CA ARG A 228 9.91 16.00 -64.98
C ARG A 228 9.03 16.78 -65.95
N ARG A 229 8.21 17.72 -65.46
CA ARG A 229 7.36 18.57 -66.31
C ARG A 229 8.19 19.47 -67.23
N ARG A 230 9.22 20.15 -66.71
CA ARG A 230 10.11 20.98 -67.56
C ARG A 230 10.82 20.19 -68.65
N LEU A 231 11.24 18.95 -68.34
CA LEU A 231 11.87 18.09 -69.35
C LEU A 231 10.88 17.65 -70.43
N ALA A 232 9.59 17.46 -70.09
CA ALA A 232 8.56 17.18 -71.08
C ALA A 232 8.30 18.39 -72.01
N ASP A 233 8.18 19.60 -71.44
CA ASP A 233 8.00 20.83 -72.24
C ASP A 233 9.19 21.12 -73.17
N GLN A 234 10.42 20.81 -72.74
CA GLN A 234 11.61 20.93 -73.58
C GLN A 234 11.64 19.92 -74.73
N GLY A 235 11.14 18.71 -74.52
CA GLY A 235 11.02 17.69 -75.58
C GLY A 235 10.05 18.10 -76.69
N ASP A 236 8.90 18.68 -76.31
CA ASP A 236 7.88 19.16 -77.25
C ASP A 236 8.40 20.34 -78.11
N GLN A 237 9.21 21.22 -77.52
CA GLN A 237 9.81 22.35 -78.21
C GLN A 237 10.96 21.93 -79.16
N SER A 238 11.69 20.86 -78.85
CA SER A 238 12.68 20.29 -79.77
C SER A 238 12.04 19.56 -80.95
N ASP A 239 10.94 18.81 -80.74
CA ASP A 239 10.22 18.14 -81.83
C ASP A 239 9.62 19.16 -82.80
N HIS A 240 9.11 20.30 -82.31
CA HIS A 240 8.66 21.40 -83.16
C HIS A 240 9.79 22.12 -83.90
N ALA A 241 11.01 22.17 -83.35
CA ALA A 241 12.17 22.74 -84.03
C ALA A 241 12.70 21.82 -85.15
N ASP A 242 12.64 20.50 -84.95
CA ASP A 242 13.06 19.49 -85.92
C ASP A 242 12.04 19.36 -87.08
N GLU A 243 10.75 19.59 -86.82
CA GLU A 243 9.71 19.70 -87.85
C GLU A 243 9.97 20.90 -88.81
N LEU A 244 10.53 22.00 -88.31
CA LEU A 244 10.87 23.20 -89.10
C LEU A 244 12.20 23.09 -89.87
N THR A 245 13.00 22.06 -89.62
CA THR A 245 14.29 21.83 -90.29
C THR A 245 14.28 20.63 -91.23
N ARG A 246 13.13 19.96 -91.43
CA ARG A 246 13.01 18.93 -92.47
C ARG A 246 13.17 19.55 -93.86
N PRO A 247 14.18 19.15 -94.65
CA PRO A 247 14.30 19.62 -96.02
C PRO A 247 13.12 19.11 -96.84
N PHE A 248 12.53 20.01 -97.63
CA PHE A 248 11.51 19.71 -98.62
C PHE A 248 12.09 18.73 -99.65
N THR A 249 11.88 17.43 -99.44
CA THR A 249 12.20 16.42 -100.46
C THR A 249 11.13 16.46 -101.53
N GLU A 250 11.55 16.98 -102.66
CA GLU A 250 10.96 16.94 -104.00
C GLU A 250 10.34 15.57 -104.34
N ALA A 251 9.04 15.57 -104.62
CA ALA A 251 8.36 14.64 -105.53
C ALA A 251 7.52 15.57 -106.41
N GLY A 252 7.75 15.72 -107.71
CA GLY A 252 7.97 14.68 -108.70
C GLY A 252 6.70 14.63 -109.55
N GLU A 253 6.83 15.12 -110.79
CA GLU A 253 5.87 15.19 -111.91
C GLU A 253 5.02 16.46 -112.09
#